data_AF-A0AA48H5Z5-F1
#
_entry.id   AF-A0AA48H5Z5-F1
#
_cell.length_a   1.000
_cell.length_b   1.000
_cell.length_c   1.000
_cell.angle_alpha   90.00
_cell.angle_beta   90.00
_cell.angle_gamma   90.00
#
_symmetry.space_group_name_H-M   'P 1'
#
loop_
_entity.id
_entity.type
_entity.pdbx_description
1 polymer ?
#
loop_
_entity_poly.entity_id
_entity_poly.type
_entity_poly.pdbx_seq_one_letter_code
_entity_poly.pdbx_strand_id
1 'polypeptide(L)'
;MTGFFDRLFGKRASVGERPNSSSQAKLNVDEFGHGLVSIDELDFLGHQAKSPNSRYRLVWADRTPDGRRGGNRDSGHGCWLLLLDDRIVKTGQLERPQEGKVADNGTFILHDWMFGQGLQGRFVAFNSKGQTLIAQQFAANLMSNSLSPDARTAICQTANAPGSDDSCRYMLFDLEAGREIARWEVETGWAEGYEWDREAHRVLICLSDGERAAYDFTGTMVDRAGWQRRRIAAGDLRVIKDILETQVPLDSEMRKLVVAGLARAARDGEVWSQARALRLLGELHETAGELEEAIKAYDDALRLDPKVGVARRVEKLRREAGPQDIQTAGGRKNRFEKQADRLGIGHDVIMLEKGRGKEWRFHRAHDWSSVEFAALEHYHEQGWSGAASEGGLILTLIKAASFKSLDPCHADTFVEALYAQNVAFDQDRFSKSDLVASVSRSTRSQIEANWRIISATADNTPAFYPTVLAEHVFGLFDAIGADRLAEIAGVFASAPYDLRSGWPDLTLWKGEAIRFVEVKAPSDSFHASQARLISKLLQPLGFDVGLAEVRARSESTGA
;
A
#
# COMPACT_ATOMS: atom_id res chain seq x y z
N MET A 1 -31.33 14.30 -42.04
CA MET A 1 -31.00 14.17 -40.61
C MET A 1 -32.14 13.43 -39.93
N THR A 2 -32.01 12.10 -39.83
CA THR A 2 -32.79 11.18 -38.98
C THR A 2 -32.24 9.79 -39.30
N GLY A 3 -31.23 9.32 -38.55
CA GLY A 3 -30.54 8.08 -38.90
C GLY A 3 -29.49 7.62 -37.88
N PHE A 4 -29.67 7.96 -36.61
CA PHE A 4 -28.77 7.51 -35.53
C PHE A 4 -29.51 6.73 -34.44
N PHE A 5 -30.80 7.01 -34.20
CA PHE A 5 -31.53 6.41 -33.08
C PHE A 5 -32.22 5.06 -33.37
N ASP A 6 -32.49 4.69 -34.63
CA ASP A 6 -33.07 3.36 -34.97
C ASP A 6 -32.05 2.20 -34.94
N ARG A 7 -30.75 2.50 -34.81
CA ARG A 7 -29.69 1.48 -34.69
C ARG A 7 -29.48 0.95 -33.27
N LEU A 8 -30.07 1.59 -32.26
CA LEU A 8 -29.83 1.26 -30.84
C LEU A 8 -30.91 0.33 -30.22
N PHE A 9 -32.08 0.15 -30.84
CA PHE A 9 -33.19 -0.62 -30.25
C PHE A 9 -33.90 -1.61 -31.18
N GLY A 10 -33.26 -2.00 -32.29
CA GLY A 10 -33.79 -3.05 -33.17
C GLY A 10 -33.64 -4.45 -32.57
N LYS A 11 -34.74 -5.04 -32.06
CA LYS A 11 -34.85 -6.46 -31.69
C LYS A 11 -34.30 -7.35 -32.81
N ARG A 12 -33.25 -8.14 -32.55
CA ARG A 12 -32.82 -9.23 -33.42
C ARG A 12 -33.27 -10.58 -32.87
N ALA A 13 -33.90 -11.34 -33.76
CA ALA A 13 -34.48 -12.64 -33.54
C ALA A 13 -33.43 -13.71 -33.15
N SER A 14 -33.93 -14.76 -32.51
CA SER A 14 -33.23 -15.97 -32.10
C SER A 14 -32.38 -16.57 -33.23
N VAL A 15 -31.07 -16.71 -33.00
CA VAL A 15 -30.17 -17.45 -33.88
C VAL A 15 -30.19 -18.92 -33.45
N GLY A 16 -30.80 -19.75 -34.29
CA GLY A 16 -30.66 -21.20 -34.26
C GLY A 16 -29.28 -21.63 -34.77
N GLU A 17 -28.86 -22.79 -34.27
CA GLU A 17 -27.89 -23.76 -34.81
C GLU A 17 -26.64 -23.22 -35.54
N ARG A 18 -25.48 -23.38 -34.86
CA ARG A 18 -24.15 -23.24 -35.46
C ARG A 18 -23.89 -24.36 -36.47
N PRO A 19 -23.50 -24.06 -37.72
CA PRO A 19 -22.95 -25.08 -38.60
C PRO A 19 -21.51 -25.39 -38.20
N ASN A 20 -21.27 -26.69 -38.00
CA ASN A 20 -19.97 -27.33 -38.01
C ASN A 20 -19.38 -27.25 -39.44
N SER A 21 -18.25 -26.58 -39.65
CA SER A 21 -17.12 -27.08 -40.47
C SER A 21 -16.04 -26.00 -40.75
N SER A 22 -14.80 -26.47 -40.65
CA SER A 22 -13.51 -25.89 -41.01
C SER A 22 -13.46 -24.75 -42.03
N SER A 23 -12.92 -23.60 -41.60
CA SER A 23 -11.85 -22.91 -42.33
C SER A 23 -10.84 -22.38 -41.29
N GLN A 24 -9.57 -22.78 -41.38
CA GLN A 24 -8.50 -22.19 -40.55
C GLN A 24 -8.12 -20.83 -41.16
N ALA A 25 -9.06 -19.89 -41.21
CA ALA A 25 -8.74 -18.53 -41.56
C ALA A 25 -7.69 -18.00 -40.56
N LYS A 26 -6.72 -17.25 -41.08
CA LYS A 26 -5.81 -16.50 -40.21
C LYS A 26 -6.65 -15.41 -39.53
N LEU A 27 -6.58 -15.36 -38.21
CA LEU A 27 -7.28 -14.36 -37.40
C LEU A 27 -6.53 -13.03 -37.45
N ASN A 28 -7.27 -11.93 -37.43
CA ASN A 28 -6.68 -10.64 -37.09
C ASN A 28 -6.57 -10.50 -35.57
N VAL A 29 -5.36 -10.29 -35.06
CA VAL A 29 -5.11 -10.14 -33.63
C VAL A 29 -4.63 -8.73 -33.37
N ASP A 30 -5.51 -7.90 -32.81
CA ASP A 30 -5.19 -6.52 -32.47
C ASP A 30 -4.62 -6.47 -31.05
N GLU A 31 -3.39 -5.96 -30.91
CA GLU A 31 -2.65 -5.95 -29.63
C GLU A 31 -2.74 -4.58 -28.96
N PHE A 32 -2.94 -4.60 -27.64
CA PHE A 32 -3.01 -3.43 -26.78
C PHE A 32 -1.91 -3.48 -25.71
N GLY A 33 -1.77 -2.38 -24.95
CA GLY A 33 -0.88 -2.35 -23.78
C GLY A 33 -1.18 -3.46 -22.76
N HIS A 34 -0.19 -3.81 -21.94
CA HIS A 34 -0.29 -4.82 -20.87
C HIS A 34 -0.67 -6.24 -21.33
N GLY A 35 -0.34 -6.59 -22.59
CA GLY A 35 -0.55 -7.94 -23.11
C GLY A 35 -2.03 -8.28 -23.32
N LEU A 36 -2.89 -7.28 -23.54
CA LEU A 36 -4.27 -7.46 -23.96
C LEU A 36 -4.37 -7.61 -25.49
N VAL A 37 -5.34 -8.38 -25.96
CA VAL A 37 -5.67 -8.56 -27.38
C VAL A 37 -7.16 -8.60 -27.62
N SER A 38 -7.59 -8.12 -28.79
CA SER A 38 -8.91 -8.42 -29.35
C SER A 38 -8.80 -9.26 -30.62
N ILE A 39 -9.79 -10.13 -30.82
CA ILE A 39 -9.97 -10.92 -32.04
C ILE A 39 -11.45 -10.83 -32.41
N ASP A 40 -11.76 -9.92 -33.32
CA ASP A 40 -13.14 -9.55 -33.69
C ASP A 40 -13.90 -10.74 -34.27
N GLU A 41 -13.24 -11.59 -35.05
CA GLU A 41 -13.84 -12.78 -35.64
C GLU A 41 -14.34 -13.78 -34.60
N LEU A 42 -13.86 -13.67 -33.36
CA LEU A 42 -14.20 -14.53 -32.23
C LEU A 42 -14.98 -13.81 -31.14
N ASP A 43 -15.26 -12.50 -31.28
CA ASP A 43 -15.78 -11.65 -30.20
C ASP A 43 -14.93 -11.77 -28.92
N PHE A 44 -13.61 -11.89 -29.10
CA PHE A 44 -12.67 -12.18 -28.04
C PHE A 44 -11.93 -10.92 -27.60
N LEU A 45 -11.84 -10.72 -26.30
CA LEU A 45 -11.00 -9.75 -25.62
C LEU A 45 -10.40 -10.47 -24.39
N GLY A 46 -9.08 -10.44 -24.27
CA GLY A 46 -8.38 -11.16 -23.22
C GLY A 46 -6.89 -10.89 -23.22
N HIS A 47 -6.15 -11.63 -22.41
CA HIS A 47 -4.70 -11.53 -22.33
C HIS A 47 -4.02 -12.51 -23.29
N GLN A 48 -2.73 -12.28 -23.53
CA GLN A 48 -1.92 -13.11 -24.41
C GLN A 48 -0.52 -13.40 -23.85
N ALA A 49 0.08 -14.45 -24.41
CA ALA A 49 1.51 -14.74 -24.36
C ALA A 49 1.97 -15.26 -25.73
N LYS A 50 3.17 -14.86 -26.15
CA LYS A 50 3.81 -15.32 -27.38
C LYS A 50 4.96 -16.27 -27.06
N SER A 51 5.18 -17.24 -27.92
CA SER A 51 6.39 -18.07 -27.85
C SER A 51 7.62 -17.25 -28.26
N PRO A 52 8.84 -17.64 -27.83
CA PRO A 52 10.07 -16.96 -28.22
C PRO A 52 10.23 -16.74 -29.73
N ASN A 53 9.86 -17.73 -30.56
CA ASN A 53 9.88 -17.62 -32.02
C ASN A 53 8.67 -16.87 -32.61
N SER A 54 7.75 -16.39 -31.78
CA SER A 54 6.52 -15.65 -32.12
C SER A 54 5.53 -16.39 -33.02
N ARG A 55 5.70 -17.70 -33.23
CA ARG A 55 4.77 -18.50 -34.05
C ARG A 55 3.57 -18.98 -33.26
N TYR A 56 3.77 -19.36 -31.99
CA TYR A 56 2.67 -19.71 -31.11
C TYR A 56 2.21 -18.49 -30.33
N ARG A 57 0.88 -18.35 -30.20
CA ARG A 57 0.24 -17.37 -29.34
C ARG A 57 -0.80 -18.08 -28.48
N LEU A 58 -0.67 -17.95 -27.17
CA LEU A 58 -1.71 -18.35 -26.22
C LEU A 58 -2.52 -17.11 -25.88
N VAL A 59 -3.84 -17.18 -25.99
CA VAL A 59 -4.76 -16.14 -25.53
C VAL A 59 -5.74 -16.73 -24.52
N TRP A 60 -6.12 -15.96 -23.51
CA TRP A 60 -7.08 -16.40 -22.48
C TRP A 60 -7.93 -15.25 -21.95
N ALA A 61 -9.10 -15.57 -21.42
CA ALA A 61 -9.98 -14.59 -20.83
C ALA A 61 -10.63 -15.11 -19.54
N ASP A 62 -10.45 -14.37 -18.44
CA ASP A 62 -11.15 -14.59 -17.18
C ASP A 62 -12.59 -14.05 -17.23
N ARG A 63 -13.33 -14.47 -18.26
CA ARG A 63 -14.74 -14.12 -18.48
C ARG A 63 -15.45 -15.19 -19.30
N THR A 64 -16.76 -15.28 -19.15
CA THR A 64 -17.60 -16.18 -19.95
C THR A 64 -17.52 -15.85 -21.44
N PRO A 65 -17.65 -16.84 -22.35
CA PRO A 65 -17.59 -16.59 -23.80
C PRO A 65 -18.65 -15.63 -24.33
N ASP A 66 -19.76 -15.44 -23.61
CA ASP A 66 -20.80 -14.45 -23.94
C ASP A 66 -20.48 -13.03 -23.42
N GLY A 67 -19.33 -12.85 -22.77
CA GLY A 67 -18.86 -11.57 -22.20
C GLY A 67 -19.63 -11.07 -20.98
N ARG A 68 -20.65 -11.80 -20.50
CA ARG A 68 -21.58 -11.30 -19.47
C ARG A 68 -21.05 -11.38 -18.04
N ARG A 69 -20.06 -12.23 -17.78
CA ARG A 69 -19.51 -12.47 -16.43
C ARG A 69 -17.99 -12.53 -16.49
N GLY A 70 -17.32 -11.83 -15.59
CA GLY A 70 -15.86 -11.86 -15.44
C GLY A 70 -15.45 -11.62 -14.00
N GLY A 71 -14.15 -11.75 -13.70
CA GLY A 71 -13.63 -11.57 -12.35
C GLY A 71 -14.09 -12.65 -11.35
N ASN A 72 -14.06 -12.33 -10.05
CA ASN A 72 -14.41 -13.29 -8.99
C ASN A 72 -15.85 -13.80 -9.12
N ARG A 73 -16.01 -15.11 -9.24
CA ARG A 73 -17.29 -15.77 -9.52
C ARG A 73 -17.28 -17.25 -9.12
N ASP A 74 -18.47 -17.80 -8.96
CA ASP A 74 -18.68 -19.21 -8.58
C ASP A 74 -19.12 -20.10 -9.76
N SER A 75 -19.30 -19.52 -10.95
CA SER A 75 -19.70 -20.24 -12.16
C SER A 75 -19.41 -19.44 -13.43
N GLY A 76 -19.40 -20.14 -14.57
CA GLY A 76 -19.16 -19.55 -15.89
C GLY A 76 -17.68 -19.56 -16.24
N HIS A 77 -17.25 -20.62 -16.92
CA HIS A 77 -15.84 -20.84 -17.25
C HIS A 77 -15.29 -19.74 -18.16
N GLY A 78 -14.05 -19.36 -17.91
CA GLY A 78 -13.24 -18.65 -18.88
C GLY A 78 -12.82 -19.55 -20.04
N CYS A 79 -12.16 -18.94 -21.02
CA CYS A 79 -11.68 -19.67 -22.20
C CYS A 79 -10.21 -19.35 -22.48
N TRP A 80 -9.57 -20.26 -23.21
CA TRP A 80 -8.25 -20.07 -23.78
C TRP A 80 -8.18 -20.63 -25.19
N LEU A 81 -7.29 -20.07 -26.01
CA LEU A 81 -7.00 -20.51 -27.37
C LEU A 81 -5.49 -20.57 -27.58
N LEU A 82 -5.02 -21.64 -28.19
CA LEU A 82 -3.68 -21.76 -28.74
C LEU A 82 -3.75 -21.49 -30.24
N LEU A 83 -2.98 -20.51 -30.70
CA LEU A 83 -2.84 -20.15 -32.10
C LEU A 83 -1.44 -20.50 -32.60
N LEU A 84 -1.34 -20.94 -33.86
CA LEU A 84 -0.09 -21.08 -34.61
C LEU A 84 -0.19 -20.22 -35.86
N ASP A 85 0.72 -19.25 -36.00
CA ASP A 85 0.72 -18.25 -37.07
C ASP A 85 -0.67 -17.58 -37.21
N ASP A 86 -1.26 -17.23 -36.06
CA ASP A 86 -2.61 -16.68 -35.84
C ASP A 86 -3.77 -17.54 -36.38
N ARG A 87 -3.57 -18.87 -36.48
CA ARG A 87 -4.64 -19.84 -36.78
C ARG A 87 -4.93 -20.69 -35.56
N ILE A 88 -6.21 -20.94 -35.29
CA ILE A 88 -6.63 -21.76 -34.15
C ILE A 88 -6.07 -23.18 -34.30
N VAL A 89 -5.22 -23.58 -33.36
CA VAL A 89 -4.75 -24.96 -33.18
C VAL A 89 -5.65 -25.68 -32.19
N LYS A 90 -5.95 -25.02 -31.07
CA LYS A 90 -6.73 -25.62 -29.99
C LYS A 90 -7.47 -24.56 -29.20
N THR A 91 -8.60 -24.96 -28.62
CA THR A 91 -9.36 -24.16 -27.66
C THR A 91 -9.68 -25.01 -26.44
N GLY A 92 -9.91 -24.36 -25.30
CA GLY A 92 -10.37 -25.00 -24.09
C GLY A 92 -10.93 -24.01 -23.08
N GLN A 93 -11.30 -24.55 -21.92
CA GLN A 93 -11.92 -23.82 -20.83
C GLN A 93 -11.19 -24.12 -19.52
N LEU A 94 -11.17 -23.11 -18.66
CA LEU A 94 -10.74 -23.17 -17.27
C LEU A 94 -11.73 -22.33 -16.46
N GLU A 95 -11.79 -22.49 -15.15
CA GLU A 95 -12.78 -21.75 -14.35
C GLU A 95 -12.50 -20.25 -14.47
N ARG A 96 -11.26 -19.87 -14.19
CA ARG A 96 -10.74 -18.49 -14.20
C ARG A 96 -9.28 -18.46 -14.68
N PRO A 97 -9.02 -18.63 -15.99
CA PRO A 97 -7.67 -18.67 -16.54
C PRO A 97 -6.94 -17.33 -16.36
N GLN A 98 -5.68 -17.39 -15.92
CA GLN A 98 -4.79 -16.27 -15.69
C GLN A 98 -3.34 -16.63 -16.04
N GLU A 99 -2.51 -15.61 -16.29
CA GLU A 99 -1.05 -15.71 -16.41
C GLU A 99 -0.50 -16.89 -17.23
N GLY A 100 -0.67 -16.84 -18.55
CA GLY A 100 -0.17 -17.88 -19.45
C GLY A 100 1.29 -17.70 -19.91
N LYS A 101 1.91 -18.81 -20.31
CA LYS A 101 3.17 -18.86 -21.07
C LYS A 101 3.09 -19.97 -22.12
N VAL A 102 3.74 -19.78 -23.27
CA VAL A 102 3.76 -20.77 -24.36
C VAL A 102 5.16 -20.88 -24.95
N ALA A 103 5.60 -22.11 -25.23
CA ALA A 103 6.90 -22.41 -25.81
C ALA A 103 6.81 -22.62 -27.33
N ASP A 104 7.97 -22.68 -27.98
CA ASP A 104 8.10 -22.81 -29.44
C ASP A 104 7.57 -24.11 -30.02
N ASN A 105 7.37 -25.14 -29.19
CA ASN A 105 6.75 -26.41 -29.57
C ASN A 105 5.22 -26.42 -29.32
N GLY A 106 4.65 -25.30 -28.88
CA GLY A 106 3.24 -25.14 -28.58
C GLY A 106 2.79 -25.73 -27.24
N THR A 107 3.70 -26.21 -26.40
CA THR A 107 3.41 -26.54 -25.00
C THR A 107 3.19 -25.24 -24.24
N PHE A 108 2.21 -25.22 -23.35
CA PHE A 108 1.83 -24.01 -22.63
C PHE A 108 1.36 -24.29 -21.21
N ILE A 109 1.44 -23.27 -20.37
CA ILE A 109 0.99 -23.28 -18.98
C ILE A 109 0.03 -22.13 -18.73
N LEU A 110 -0.87 -22.32 -17.77
CA LEU A 110 -1.80 -21.31 -17.27
C LEU A 110 -1.95 -21.45 -15.76
N HIS A 111 -2.16 -20.34 -15.08
CA HIS A 111 -2.83 -20.32 -13.79
C HIS A 111 -4.34 -20.39 -14.00
N ASP A 112 -5.03 -21.04 -13.08
CA ASP A 112 -6.48 -20.99 -12.96
C ASP A 112 -6.81 -20.57 -11.53
N TRP A 113 -7.43 -19.41 -11.37
CA TRP A 113 -7.79 -18.88 -10.04
C TRP A 113 -8.97 -19.62 -9.40
N MET A 114 -9.63 -20.50 -10.16
CA MET A 114 -10.76 -21.32 -9.69
C MET A 114 -11.98 -20.51 -9.23
N PHE A 115 -13.13 -21.17 -9.14
CA PHE A 115 -14.36 -20.61 -8.60
C PHE A 115 -14.38 -20.66 -7.08
N GLY A 116 -15.10 -19.71 -6.48
CA GLY A 116 -15.34 -19.70 -5.04
C GLY A 116 -14.55 -18.63 -4.29
N GLN A 117 -14.72 -18.67 -2.98
CA GLN A 117 -14.05 -17.79 -2.02
C GLN A 117 -12.96 -18.60 -1.32
N GLY A 118 -11.75 -18.05 -1.20
CA GLY A 118 -10.66 -18.68 -0.48
C GLY A 118 -9.30 -18.52 -1.16
N LEU A 119 -8.25 -18.96 -0.46
CA LEU A 119 -6.88 -19.01 -1.01
C LEU A 119 -6.72 -20.31 -1.76
N GLN A 120 -6.82 -20.25 -3.08
CA GLN A 120 -6.68 -21.42 -3.93
C GLN A 120 -6.23 -21.02 -5.33
N GLY A 121 -5.64 -21.98 -6.01
CA GLY A 121 -5.26 -21.82 -7.40
C GLY A 121 -4.89 -23.17 -7.98
N ARG A 122 -4.96 -23.27 -9.29
CA ARG A 122 -4.57 -24.46 -10.03
C ARG A 122 -3.56 -24.11 -11.10
N PHE A 123 -2.40 -24.75 -11.04
CA PHE A 123 -1.41 -24.70 -12.09
C PHE A 123 -1.74 -25.80 -13.11
N VAL A 124 -1.85 -25.43 -14.38
CA VAL A 124 -2.10 -26.39 -15.46
C VAL A 124 -1.05 -26.24 -16.57
N ALA A 125 -0.63 -27.38 -17.12
CA ALA A 125 0.23 -27.46 -18.29
C ALA A 125 -0.43 -28.35 -19.35
N PHE A 126 -0.29 -27.95 -20.61
CA PHE A 126 -0.83 -28.67 -21.75
C PHE A 126 0.21 -28.78 -22.86
N ASN A 127 0.16 -29.88 -23.62
CA ASN A 127 0.90 -29.96 -24.88
C ASN A 127 0.18 -29.20 -26.00
N SER A 128 0.80 -29.12 -27.18
CA SER A 128 0.25 -28.41 -28.36
C SER A 128 -1.07 -28.97 -28.90
N LYS A 129 -1.47 -30.19 -28.50
CA LYS A 129 -2.77 -30.79 -28.83
C LYS A 129 -3.85 -30.48 -27.79
N GLY A 130 -3.50 -29.78 -26.71
CA GLY A 130 -4.36 -29.49 -25.56
C GLY A 130 -4.55 -30.67 -24.62
N GLN A 131 -3.67 -31.67 -24.64
CA GLN A 131 -3.69 -32.74 -23.65
C GLN A 131 -2.98 -32.24 -22.39
N THR A 132 -3.62 -32.47 -21.24
CA THR A 132 -3.07 -32.09 -19.93
C THR A 132 -1.80 -32.88 -19.62
N LEU A 133 -0.73 -32.15 -19.31
CA LEU A 133 0.54 -32.69 -18.80
C LEU A 133 0.60 -32.61 -17.28
N ILE A 134 0.16 -31.48 -16.72
CA ILE A 134 0.07 -31.22 -15.27
C ILE A 134 -1.28 -30.56 -15.00
N ALA A 135 -1.93 -30.94 -13.90
CA ALA A 135 -3.00 -30.19 -13.29
C ALA A 135 -2.87 -30.32 -11.77
N GLN A 136 -2.31 -29.31 -11.12
CA GLN A 136 -2.05 -29.32 -9.69
C GLN A 136 -2.76 -28.16 -9.00
N GLN A 137 -3.57 -28.50 -8.01
CA GLN A 137 -4.29 -27.53 -7.18
C GLN A 137 -3.48 -27.23 -5.91
N PHE A 138 -3.57 -25.99 -5.46
CA PHE A 138 -2.95 -25.47 -4.24
C PHE A 138 -4.01 -24.83 -3.35
N ALA A 139 -3.82 -24.96 -2.05
CA ALA A 139 -4.53 -24.21 -1.02
C ALA A 139 -3.85 -22.84 -0.78
N ALA A 140 -3.46 -22.17 -1.86
CA ALA A 140 -2.84 -20.85 -1.89
C ALA A 140 -3.10 -20.19 -3.25
N ASN A 141 -3.12 -18.86 -3.29
CA ASN A 141 -3.15 -18.12 -4.56
C ASN A 141 -1.82 -18.30 -5.31
N LEU A 142 -1.88 -18.32 -6.64
CA LEU A 142 -0.70 -18.36 -7.50
C LEU A 142 -0.27 -16.94 -7.89
N MET A 143 1.04 -16.66 -7.78
CA MET A 143 1.61 -15.32 -7.92
C MET A 143 2.35 -15.10 -9.24
N SER A 144 3.17 -16.07 -9.64
CA SER A 144 3.97 -15.97 -10.86
C SER A 144 4.34 -17.36 -11.38
N ASN A 145 4.65 -17.45 -12.67
CA ASN A 145 5.13 -18.68 -13.29
C ASN A 145 6.11 -18.44 -14.43
N SER A 146 6.82 -19.51 -14.80
CA SER A 146 7.64 -19.54 -16.01
C SER A 146 7.70 -20.94 -16.60
N LEU A 147 7.90 -20.98 -17.91
CA LEU A 147 8.06 -22.19 -18.71
C LEU A 147 9.46 -22.17 -19.32
N SER A 148 10.21 -23.27 -19.23
CA SER A 148 11.53 -23.36 -19.86
C SER A 148 11.41 -23.28 -21.39
N PRO A 149 12.42 -22.73 -22.09
CA PRO A 149 12.35 -22.56 -23.55
C PRO A 149 12.14 -23.85 -24.35
N ASP A 150 12.59 -25.00 -23.83
CA ASP A 150 12.37 -26.33 -24.42
C ASP A 150 11.04 -26.98 -24.01
N ALA A 151 10.28 -26.31 -23.15
CA ALA A 151 9.01 -26.75 -22.58
C ALA A 151 9.05 -28.07 -21.80
N ARG A 152 10.21 -28.46 -21.28
CA ARG A 152 10.37 -29.65 -20.44
C ARG A 152 10.09 -29.39 -18.97
N THR A 153 10.31 -28.15 -18.51
CA THR A 153 10.17 -27.78 -17.11
C THR A 153 9.38 -26.50 -16.93
N ALA A 154 8.67 -26.38 -15.83
CA ALA A 154 7.96 -25.16 -15.46
C ALA A 154 8.05 -24.91 -13.97
N ILE A 155 7.91 -23.66 -13.57
CA ILE A 155 7.92 -23.23 -12.17
C ILE A 155 6.71 -22.35 -11.91
N CYS A 156 6.14 -22.44 -10.70
CA CYS A 156 5.23 -21.44 -10.19
C CYS A 156 5.49 -21.10 -8.72
N GLN A 157 4.98 -19.95 -8.31
CA GLN A 157 5.08 -19.42 -6.96
C GLN A 157 3.70 -19.29 -6.32
N THR A 158 3.55 -19.71 -5.07
CA THR A 158 2.35 -19.49 -4.26
C THR A 158 2.51 -18.32 -3.29
N ALA A 159 1.39 -17.66 -3.00
CA ALA A 159 1.29 -16.59 -2.02
C ALA A 159 1.29 -17.13 -0.57
N ASN A 160 1.27 -16.21 0.40
CA ASN A 160 1.06 -16.54 1.80
C ASN A 160 -0.32 -17.17 2.01
N ALA A 161 -0.37 -18.33 2.63
CA ALA A 161 -1.57 -19.07 2.99
C ALA A 161 -1.42 -19.66 4.39
N PRO A 162 -1.66 -18.87 5.45
CA PRO A 162 -1.39 -19.29 6.82
C PRO A 162 -2.04 -20.64 7.16
N GLY A 163 -1.22 -21.58 7.65
CA GLY A 163 -1.67 -22.94 8.01
C GLY A 163 -1.72 -23.95 6.87
N SER A 164 -1.28 -23.59 5.66
CA SER A 164 -1.19 -24.48 4.50
C SER A 164 0.26 -24.82 4.16
N ASP A 165 0.51 -26.06 3.73
CA ASP A 165 1.83 -26.50 3.20
C ASP A 165 2.20 -25.81 1.87
N ASP A 166 1.19 -25.22 1.20
CA ASP A 166 1.35 -24.44 -0.02
C ASP A 166 1.69 -22.96 0.27
N SER A 167 1.82 -22.56 1.53
CA SER A 167 2.15 -21.17 1.89
C SER A 167 3.57 -20.81 1.47
N CYS A 168 3.71 -19.74 0.67
CA CYS A 168 5.02 -19.18 0.29
C CYS A 168 5.98 -20.24 -0.26
N ARG A 169 5.58 -20.92 -1.35
CA ARG A 169 6.37 -21.97 -2.00
C ARG A 169 6.73 -21.62 -3.44
N TYR A 170 7.88 -22.11 -3.86
CA TYR A 170 8.17 -22.38 -5.27
C TYR A 170 7.93 -23.86 -5.55
N MET A 171 7.34 -24.18 -6.70
CA MET A 171 7.17 -25.56 -7.16
C MET A 171 7.71 -25.68 -8.57
N LEU A 172 8.58 -26.66 -8.78
CA LEU A 172 9.21 -26.97 -10.06
C LEU A 172 8.64 -28.28 -10.60
N PHE A 173 8.28 -28.30 -11.87
CA PHE A 173 7.63 -29.42 -12.55
C PHE A 173 8.50 -29.93 -13.70
N ASP A 174 8.51 -31.24 -13.86
CA ASP A 174 8.91 -31.92 -15.09
C ASP A 174 7.65 -32.24 -15.89
N LEU A 175 7.49 -31.56 -17.02
CA LEU A 175 6.31 -31.66 -17.88
C LEU A 175 6.32 -32.92 -18.75
N GLU A 176 7.50 -33.50 -19.01
CA GLU A 176 7.63 -34.76 -19.74
C GLU A 176 7.26 -35.94 -18.83
N ALA A 177 7.73 -35.92 -17.58
CA ALA A 177 7.39 -36.90 -16.56
C ALA A 177 5.99 -36.68 -15.95
N GLY A 178 5.39 -35.51 -16.15
CA GLY A 178 4.05 -35.17 -15.63
C GLY A 178 4.00 -35.10 -14.10
N ARG A 179 5.06 -34.60 -13.45
CA ARG A 179 5.13 -34.53 -11.97
C ARG A 179 5.90 -33.32 -11.44
N GLU A 180 5.59 -32.93 -10.21
CA GLU A 180 6.43 -32.06 -9.39
C GLU A 180 7.79 -32.74 -9.11
N ILE A 181 8.89 -32.01 -9.27
CA ILE A 181 10.25 -32.51 -9.02
C ILE A 181 10.95 -31.82 -7.86
N ALA A 182 10.54 -30.60 -7.51
CA ALA A 182 11.04 -29.91 -6.32
C ALA A 182 10.01 -28.89 -5.80
N ARG A 183 10.08 -28.66 -4.49
CA ARG A 183 9.29 -27.68 -3.75
C ARG A 183 10.13 -27.11 -2.63
N TRP A 184 10.18 -25.79 -2.52
CA TRP A 184 10.94 -25.12 -1.46
C TRP A 184 10.28 -23.82 -1.03
N GLU A 185 10.72 -23.33 0.12
CA GLU A 185 10.24 -22.07 0.69
C GLU A 185 10.77 -20.86 -0.07
N VAL A 186 9.92 -19.84 -0.21
CA VAL A 186 10.30 -18.57 -0.83
C VAL A 186 11.19 -17.76 0.12
N GLU A 187 12.51 -17.83 -0.09
CA GLU A 187 13.49 -17.00 0.62
C GLU A 187 13.63 -15.60 -0.02
N THR A 188 13.41 -15.51 -1.33
CA THR A 188 13.78 -14.34 -2.15
C THR A 188 12.69 -13.28 -2.23
N GLY A 189 11.45 -13.62 -1.89
CA GLY A 189 10.29 -12.72 -2.01
C GLY A 189 9.53 -12.98 -3.30
N TRP A 190 8.77 -12.00 -3.78
CA TRP A 190 8.01 -12.16 -5.02
C TRP A 190 8.95 -12.14 -6.22
N ALA A 191 8.81 -13.12 -7.09
CA ALA A 191 9.55 -13.16 -8.34
C ALA A 191 8.90 -12.20 -9.36
N GLU A 192 9.71 -11.33 -9.95
CA GLU A 192 9.29 -10.51 -11.10
C GLU A 192 9.51 -11.24 -12.43
N GLY A 193 10.39 -12.24 -12.42
CA GLY A 193 10.71 -13.02 -13.60
C GLY A 193 11.59 -14.22 -13.29
N TYR A 194 11.89 -14.98 -14.35
CA TYR A 194 12.67 -16.20 -14.27
C TYR A 194 13.59 -16.32 -15.49
N GLU A 195 14.84 -16.70 -15.25
CA GLU A 195 15.79 -17.10 -16.30
C GLU A 195 16.15 -18.58 -16.12
N TRP A 196 16.47 -19.27 -17.22
CA TRP A 196 16.72 -20.71 -17.21
C TRP A 196 18.15 -21.01 -17.68
N ASP A 197 18.94 -21.64 -16.82
CA ASP A 197 20.24 -22.22 -17.17
C ASP A 197 20.09 -23.74 -17.26
N ARG A 198 19.82 -24.19 -18.48
CA ARG A 198 19.47 -25.59 -18.77
C ARG A 198 20.68 -26.51 -18.70
N GLU A 199 21.86 -26.00 -19.05
CA GLU A 199 23.09 -26.82 -19.02
C GLU A 199 23.47 -27.17 -17.58
N ALA A 200 23.26 -26.23 -16.65
CA ALA A 200 23.52 -26.46 -15.24
C ALA A 200 22.31 -26.96 -14.43
N HIS A 201 21.15 -27.19 -15.08
CA HIS A 201 19.87 -27.52 -14.44
C HIS A 201 19.50 -26.54 -13.31
N ARG A 202 19.43 -25.26 -13.66
CA ARG A 202 19.12 -24.16 -12.73
C ARG A 202 18.03 -23.24 -13.25
N VAL A 203 17.31 -22.67 -12.30
CA VAL A 203 16.39 -21.55 -12.52
C VAL A 203 16.89 -20.36 -11.71
N LEU A 204 16.96 -19.19 -12.34
CA LEU A 204 17.30 -17.95 -11.67
C LEU A 204 16.00 -17.19 -11.43
N ILE A 205 15.73 -16.88 -10.17
CA ILE A 205 14.64 -16.02 -9.76
C ILE A 205 15.10 -14.57 -9.88
N CYS A 206 14.40 -13.77 -10.69
CA CYS A 206 14.68 -12.35 -10.88
C CYS A 206 13.80 -11.51 -9.96
N LEU A 207 14.42 -10.57 -9.24
CA LEU A 207 13.75 -9.69 -8.28
C LEU A 207 13.60 -8.27 -8.82
N SER A 208 12.70 -7.49 -8.21
CA SER A 208 12.34 -6.14 -8.65
C SER A 208 13.48 -5.12 -8.56
N ASP A 209 14.48 -5.37 -7.71
CA ASP A 209 15.69 -4.56 -7.58
C ASP A 209 16.82 -5.02 -8.51
N GLY A 210 16.55 -5.96 -9.43
CA GLY A 210 17.51 -6.49 -10.39
C GLY A 210 18.41 -7.60 -9.84
N GLU A 211 18.28 -7.97 -8.55
CA GLU A 211 19.00 -9.13 -8.03
C GLU A 211 18.49 -10.45 -8.62
N ARG A 212 19.40 -11.44 -8.62
CA ARG A 212 19.12 -12.79 -9.10
C ARG A 212 19.51 -13.82 -8.06
N ALA A 213 18.65 -14.80 -7.84
CA ALA A 213 18.92 -15.95 -6.99
C ALA A 213 18.81 -17.24 -7.80
N ALA A 214 19.93 -17.95 -7.96
CA ALA A 214 19.97 -19.21 -8.68
C ALA A 214 19.61 -20.38 -7.75
N TYR A 215 18.68 -21.22 -8.19
CA TYR A 215 18.31 -22.47 -7.57
C TYR A 215 18.59 -23.62 -8.53
N ASP A 216 19.10 -24.73 -8.03
CA ASP A 216 19.12 -25.98 -8.78
C ASP A 216 17.74 -26.63 -8.82
N PHE A 217 17.59 -27.69 -9.63
CA PHE A 217 16.33 -28.41 -9.77
C PHE A 217 15.94 -29.27 -8.56
N THR A 218 16.73 -29.25 -7.47
CA THR A 218 16.33 -29.81 -6.17
C THR A 218 15.69 -28.76 -5.26
N GLY A 219 15.69 -27.49 -5.67
CA GLY A 219 15.23 -26.37 -4.85
C GLY A 219 16.29 -25.81 -3.92
N THR A 220 17.57 -26.15 -4.13
CA THR A 220 18.68 -25.63 -3.32
C THR A 220 19.26 -24.37 -3.97
N MET A 221 19.37 -23.29 -3.19
CA MET A 221 20.01 -22.06 -3.67
C MET A 221 21.53 -22.29 -3.83
N VAL A 222 22.05 -22.02 -5.03
CA VAL A 222 23.43 -22.35 -5.44
C VAL A 222 24.48 -21.52 -4.68
N ASP A 223 24.24 -20.23 -4.46
CA ASP A 223 25.14 -19.31 -3.73
C ASP A 223 24.37 -18.61 -2.59
N ARG A 224 23.84 -19.38 -1.64
CA ARG A 224 23.04 -18.82 -0.55
C ARG A 224 23.82 -17.80 0.28
N ALA A 225 25.07 -18.12 0.63
CA ALA A 225 25.90 -17.24 1.45
C ALA A 225 26.25 -15.92 0.73
N GLY A 226 26.62 -15.97 -0.55
CA GLY A 226 26.90 -14.76 -1.33
C GLY A 226 25.64 -13.93 -1.56
N TRP A 227 24.51 -14.57 -1.86
CA TRP A 227 23.21 -13.90 -1.98
C TRP A 227 22.83 -13.19 -0.67
N GLN A 228 22.87 -13.88 0.47
CA GLN A 228 22.59 -13.29 1.78
C GLN A 228 23.48 -12.07 2.06
N ARG A 229 24.79 -12.15 1.79
CA ARG A 229 25.71 -11.02 1.97
C ARG A 229 25.31 -9.81 1.12
N ARG A 230 24.92 -10.02 -0.15
CA ARG A 230 24.43 -8.92 -1.03
C ARG A 230 23.13 -8.31 -0.50
N ARG A 231 22.18 -9.14 -0.05
CA ARG A 231 20.90 -8.68 0.53
C ARG A 231 21.11 -7.87 1.81
N ILE A 232 21.97 -8.34 2.71
CA ILE A 232 22.34 -7.59 3.93
C ILE A 232 22.97 -6.25 3.55
N ALA A 233 23.93 -6.25 2.61
CA ALA A 233 24.57 -5.02 2.16
C ALA A 233 23.58 -4.02 1.54
N ALA A 234 22.53 -4.52 0.89
CA ALA A 234 21.44 -3.72 0.34
C ALA A 234 20.46 -3.18 1.41
N GLY A 235 20.53 -3.66 2.65
CA GLY A 235 19.63 -3.28 3.74
C GLY A 235 18.32 -4.07 3.78
N ASP A 236 18.30 -5.29 3.24
CA ASP A 236 17.11 -6.16 3.26
C ASP A 236 16.81 -6.65 4.69
N LEU A 237 15.83 -5.99 5.34
CA LEU A 237 15.48 -6.26 6.73
C LEU A 237 14.91 -7.66 6.96
N ARG A 238 14.32 -8.30 5.95
CA ARG A 238 13.84 -9.68 6.08
C ARG A 238 15.03 -10.62 6.19
N VAL A 239 15.97 -10.54 5.25
CA VAL A 239 17.16 -11.41 5.27
C VAL A 239 18.01 -11.16 6.51
N ILE A 240 18.18 -9.90 6.92
CA ILE A 240 18.89 -9.57 8.15
C ILE A 240 18.20 -10.20 9.37
N LYS A 241 16.86 -10.08 9.47
CA LYS A 241 16.10 -10.68 10.56
C LYS A 241 16.24 -12.19 10.59
N ASP A 242 16.08 -12.85 9.45
CA ASP A 242 16.16 -14.31 9.35
C ASP A 242 17.52 -14.82 9.85
N ILE A 243 18.61 -14.13 9.47
CA ILE A 243 19.97 -14.45 9.94
C ILE A 243 20.09 -14.27 11.46
N LEU A 244 19.56 -13.17 12.01
CA LEU A 244 19.59 -12.93 13.46
C LEU A 244 18.75 -13.96 14.24
N GLU A 245 17.72 -14.54 13.63
CA GLU A 245 16.86 -15.56 14.24
C GLU A 245 17.45 -16.98 14.21
N THR A 246 18.49 -17.23 13.41
CA THR A 246 19.11 -18.57 13.29
C THR A 246 19.76 -19.11 14.57
N GLN A 247 19.90 -18.29 15.63
CA GLN A 247 20.60 -18.61 16.88
C GLN A 247 22.09 -19.00 16.70
N VAL A 248 22.63 -18.90 15.48
CA VAL A 248 24.06 -19.09 15.22
C VAL A 248 24.79 -17.78 15.54
N PRO A 249 25.83 -17.80 16.39
CA PRO A 249 26.61 -16.60 16.66
C PRO A 249 27.20 -16.02 15.39
N LEU A 250 27.01 -14.71 15.17
CA LEU A 250 27.62 -14.03 14.03
C LEU A 250 29.13 -13.92 14.23
N ASP A 251 29.90 -14.30 13.21
CA ASP A 251 31.32 -13.95 13.17
C ASP A 251 31.51 -12.42 13.05
N SER A 252 32.74 -11.96 13.29
CA SER A 252 33.06 -10.52 13.31
C SER A 252 32.75 -9.82 11.98
N GLU A 253 32.98 -10.49 10.85
CA GLU A 253 32.79 -9.91 9.52
C GLU A 253 31.30 -9.84 9.16
N MET A 254 30.54 -10.90 9.47
CA MET A 254 29.09 -10.91 9.28
C MET A 254 28.41 -9.90 10.20
N ARG A 255 28.87 -9.75 11.45
CA ARG A 255 28.36 -8.70 12.36
C ARG A 255 28.54 -7.31 11.76
N LYS A 256 29.74 -6.98 11.27
CA LYS A 256 30.00 -5.68 10.62
C LYS A 256 29.09 -5.47 9.42
N LEU A 257 28.89 -6.51 8.60
CA LEU A 257 28.02 -6.45 7.44
C LEU A 257 26.56 -6.20 7.83
N VAL A 258 26.05 -6.90 8.85
CA VAL A 258 24.70 -6.70 9.39
C VAL A 258 24.52 -5.29 9.94
N VAL A 259 25.47 -4.78 10.73
CA VAL A 259 25.44 -3.40 11.24
C VAL A 259 25.38 -2.39 10.08
N ALA A 260 26.23 -2.56 9.06
CA ALA A 260 26.23 -1.68 7.89
C ALA A 260 24.91 -1.76 7.10
N GLY A 261 24.34 -2.95 6.94
CA GLY A 261 23.05 -3.18 6.31
C GLY A 261 21.90 -2.52 7.07
N LEU A 262 21.84 -2.68 8.39
CA LEU A 262 20.85 -2.03 9.24
C LEU A 262 20.99 -0.50 9.22
N ALA A 263 22.22 0.03 9.24
CA ALA A 263 22.47 1.46 9.13
C ALA A 263 22.01 2.02 7.77
N ARG A 264 22.19 1.26 6.69
CA ARG A 264 21.64 1.60 5.36
C ARG A 264 20.12 1.64 5.39
N ALA A 265 19.47 0.59 5.91
CA ALA A 265 18.01 0.51 6.01
C ALA A 265 17.43 1.63 6.91
N ALA A 266 18.13 2.01 7.98
CA ALA A 266 17.76 3.10 8.88
C ALA A 266 17.81 4.49 8.21
N ARG A 267 18.62 4.65 7.15
CA ARG A 267 18.77 5.92 6.43
C ARG A 267 17.90 5.98 5.18
N ASP A 268 17.88 4.91 4.41
CA ASP A 268 17.37 4.90 3.03
C ASP A 268 15.97 4.25 2.93
N GLY A 269 15.52 3.52 3.96
CA GLY A 269 14.23 2.83 3.96
C GLY A 269 13.03 3.76 4.20
N GLU A 270 11.82 3.23 4.05
CA GLU A 270 10.59 3.90 4.51
C GLU A 270 10.56 4.00 6.04
N VAL A 271 9.80 4.93 6.62
CA VAL A 271 9.83 5.23 8.07
C VAL A 271 9.63 3.99 8.95
N TRP A 272 8.68 3.11 8.60
CA TRP A 272 8.46 1.87 9.35
C TRP A 272 9.67 0.92 9.27
N SER A 273 10.31 0.85 8.10
CA SER A 273 11.54 0.09 7.89
C SER A 273 12.71 0.71 8.64
N GLN A 274 12.83 2.05 8.65
CA GLN A 274 13.87 2.75 9.41
C GLN A 274 13.75 2.47 10.91
N ALA A 275 12.54 2.60 11.47
CA ALA A 275 12.30 2.32 12.89
C ALA A 275 12.62 0.86 13.23
N ARG A 276 12.25 -0.09 12.36
CA ARG A 276 12.54 -1.52 12.54
C ARG A 276 14.04 -1.83 12.41
N ALA A 277 14.74 -1.17 11.50
CA ALA A 277 16.19 -1.28 11.34
C ALA A 277 16.92 -0.80 12.59
N LEU A 278 16.56 0.38 13.10
CA LEU A 278 17.11 0.95 14.33
C LEU A 278 16.79 0.09 15.56
N ARG A 279 15.58 -0.48 15.61
CA ARG A 279 15.24 -1.47 16.63
C ARG A 279 16.19 -2.68 16.57
N LEU A 280 16.35 -3.32 15.40
CA LEU A 280 17.25 -4.47 15.24
C LEU A 280 18.71 -4.12 15.57
N LEU A 281 19.13 -2.90 15.23
CA LEU A 281 20.46 -2.39 15.56
C LEU A 281 20.64 -2.27 17.08
N GLY A 282 19.64 -1.73 17.79
CA GLY A 282 19.65 -1.67 19.25
C GLY A 282 19.69 -3.05 19.91
N GLU A 283 18.94 -4.02 19.37
CA GLU A 283 18.95 -5.41 19.85
C GLU A 283 20.33 -6.07 19.67
N LEU A 284 21.00 -5.76 18.56
CA LEU A 284 22.35 -6.26 18.27
C LEU A 284 23.42 -5.64 19.18
N HIS A 285 23.35 -4.33 19.45
CA HIS A 285 24.23 -3.65 20.39
C HIS A 285 24.01 -4.14 21.83
N GLU A 286 22.75 -4.32 22.24
CA GLU A 286 22.41 -4.82 23.56
C GLU A 286 22.97 -6.23 23.79
N THR A 287 22.83 -7.12 22.81
CA THR A 287 23.38 -8.48 22.89
C THR A 287 24.91 -8.49 22.96
N ALA A 288 25.57 -7.47 22.40
CA ALA A 288 27.01 -7.29 22.47
C ALA A 288 27.49 -6.58 23.75
N GLY A 289 26.59 -6.14 24.63
CA GLY A 289 26.93 -5.36 25.82
C GLY A 289 27.28 -3.89 25.54
N GLU A 290 27.03 -3.40 24.32
CA GLU A 290 27.27 -2.03 23.87
C GLU A 290 26.05 -1.16 24.28
N LEU A 291 25.92 -0.91 25.59
CA LEU A 291 24.68 -0.38 26.18
C LEU A 291 24.34 1.04 25.70
N GLU A 292 25.33 1.92 25.52
CA GLU A 292 25.10 3.30 25.09
C GLU A 292 24.57 3.35 23.65
N GLU A 293 25.18 2.57 22.76
CA GLU A 293 24.78 2.42 21.36
C GLU A 293 23.39 1.79 21.24
N ALA A 294 23.09 0.79 22.09
CA ALA A 294 21.78 0.17 22.16
C ALA A 294 20.68 1.18 22.55
N ILE A 295 20.92 1.97 23.60
CA ILE A 295 20.00 3.01 24.07
C ILE A 295 19.75 4.04 22.96
N LYS A 296 20.82 4.53 22.32
CA LYS A 296 20.73 5.50 21.23
C LYS A 296 19.88 4.96 20.07
N ALA A 297 20.16 3.75 19.61
CA ALA A 297 19.41 3.13 18.51
C ALA A 297 17.93 2.94 18.85
N TYR A 298 17.61 2.54 20.08
CA TYR A 298 16.22 2.44 20.54
C TYR A 298 15.51 3.78 20.65
N ASP A 299 16.19 4.83 21.10
CA ASP A 299 15.62 6.18 21.16
C ASP A 299 15.31 6.72 19.76
N ASP A 300 16.22 6.51 18.81
CA ASP A 300 16.01 6.89 17.42
C ASP A 300 14.85 6.10 16.80
N ALA A 301 14.74 4.79 17.09
CA ALA A 301 13.60 3.97 16.67
C ALA A 301 12.27 4.49 17.26
N LEU A 302 12.25 4.83 18.56
CA LEU A 302 11.07 5.35 19.25
C LEU A 302 10.68 6.76 18.81
N ARG A 303 11.62 7.55 18.29
CA ARG A 303 11.33 8.86 17.69
C ARG A 303 10.58 8.71 16.36
N LEU A 304 10.93 7.69 15.58
CA LEU A 304 10.26 7.38 14.31
C LEU A 304 8.92 6.66 14.51
N ASP A 305 8.89 5.68 15.41
CA ASP A 305 7.69 4.94 15.77
C ASP A 305 7.64 4.65 17.29
N PRO A 306 6.82 5.41 18.06
CA PRO A 306 6.63 5.16 19.48
C PRO A 306 6.10 3.76 19.83
N LYS A 307 5.48 3.05 18.87
CA LYS A 307 4.93 1.69 19.04
C LYS A 307 5.85 0.58 18.53
N VAL A 308 7.11 0.88 18.18
CA VAL A 308 8.09 -0.11 17.67
C VAL A 308 8.44 -1.24 18.66
N GLY A 309 8.03 -1.09 19.94
CA GLY A 309 8.02 -2.17 20.93
C GLY A 309 9.20 -2.20 21.90
N VAL A 310 10.10 -1.20 21.86
CA VAL A 310 11.34 -1.18 22.66
C VAL A 310 11.31 -0.24 23.87
N ALA A 311 10.20 0.46 24.13
CA ALA A 311 10.11 1.49 25.18
C ALA A 311 10.49 0.97 26.58
N ARG A 312 9.94 -0.19 26.99
CA ARG A 312 10.29 -0.80 28.28
C ARG A 312 11.73 -1.32 28.30
N ARG A 313 12.23 -1.76 27.15
CA ARG A 313 13.58 -2.31 27.00
C ARG A 313 14.63 -1.22 27.20
N VAL A 314 14.48 -0.07 26.54
CA VAL A 314 15.40 1.08 26.71
C VAL A 314 15.35 1.66 28.13
N GLU A 315 14.18 1.72 28.77
CA GLU A 315 14.06 2.15 30.18
C GLU A 315 14.84 1.23 31.13
N LYS A 316 14.82 -0.08 30.88
CA LYS A 316 15.58 -1.05 31.66
C LYS A 316 17.08 -0.85 31.47
N LEU A 317 17.55 -0.75 30.22
CA LEU A 317 18.97 -0.53 29.92
C LEU A 317 19.51 0.75 30.54
N ARG A 318 18.74 1.84 30.54
CA ARG A 318 19.12 3.10 31.20
C ARG A 318 19.35 2.95 32.71
N ARG A 319 18.58 2.08 33.37
CA ARG A 319 18.77 1.79 34.80
C ARG A 319 20.01 0.93 35.06
N GLU A 320 20.41 0.12 34.09
CA GLU A 320 21.60 -0.74 34.15
C GLU A 320 22.87 0.00 33.77
N ALA A 321 22.79 0.99 32.87
CA ALA A 321 23.93 1.78 32.38
C ALA A 321 24.27 3.01 33.23
N GLY A 322 23.39 3.46 34.13
CA GLY A 322 23.62 4.64 34.99
C GLY A 322 23.81 4.28 36.48
N PRO A 323 24.58 5.08 37.26
CA PRO A 323 24.52 5.02 38.72
C PRO A 323 23.09 5.32 39.19
N GLN A 324 22.63 4.62 40.22
CA GLN A 324 21.39 4.96 40.92
C GLN A 324 21.54 6.35 41.54
N ASP A 325 21.04 7.37 40.85
CA ASP A 325 20.95 8.71 41.43
C ASP A 325 19.51 9.10 41.75
N ILE A 326 19.41 9.66 42.93
CA ILE A 326 18.21 9.87 43.72
C ILE A 326 17.28 10.86 43.03
N GLN A 327 16.00 10.50 42.93
CA GLN A 327 14.93 11.38 42.48
C GLN A 327 14.92 12.66 43.32
N THR A 328 15.38 13.77 42.74
CA THR A 328 15.13 15.11 43.25
C THR A 328 13.72 15.54 42.87
N ALA A 329 13.01 16.06 43.86
CA ALA A 329 11.63 16.51 43.79
C ALA A 329 11.48 17.78 42.93
N GLY A 330 11.38 17.61 41.62
CA GLY A 330 10.61 18.51 40.75
C GLY A 330 9.20 17.92 40.59
N GLY A 331 8.15 18.74 40.73
CA GLY A 331 6.75 18.29 40.66
C GLY A 331 6.54 17.30 39.51
N ARG A 332 5.96 16.12 39.80
CA ARG A 332 5.79 15.05 38.82
C ARG A 332 5.02 15.59 37.62
N LYS A 333 5.72 15.83 36.51
CA LYS A 333 5.09 16.15 35.23
C LYS A 333 4.04 15.11 34.88
N ASN A 334 2.86 15.58 34.52
CA ASN A 334 1.73 14.72 34.18
C ASN A 334 2.02 13.95 32.86
N ARG A 335 1.19 12.95 32.53
CA ARG A 335 1.43 12.11 31.34
C ARG A 335 1.45 12.91 30.04
N PHE A 336 0.55 13.87 29.89
CA PHE A 336 0.42 14.69 28.67
C PHE A 336 1.52 15.74 28.57
N GLU A 337 1.92 16.35 29.69
CA GLU A 337 3.11 17.23 29.76
C GLU A 337 4.37 16.52 29.25
N LYS A 338 4.61 15.28 29.70
CA LYS A 338 5.74 14.47 29.22
C LYS A 338 5.65 14.14 27.73
N GLN A 339 4.44 13.94 27.20
CA GLN A 339 4.24 13.65 25.78
C GLN A 339 4.48 14.90 24.92
N ALA A 340 3.96 16.04 25.35
CA ALA A 340 4.18 17.34 24.71
C ALA A 340 5.67 17.70 24.70
N ASP A 341 6.36 17.57 25.84
CA ASP A 341 7.81 17.78 25.96
C ASP A 341 8.61 16.90 24.99
N ARG A 342 8.28 15.59 24.93
CA ARG A 342 8.97 14.65 24.04
C ARG A 342 8.81 15.00 22.57
N LEU A 343 7.66 15.56 22.21
CA LEU A 343 7.39 16.01 20.85
C LEU A 343 7.86 17.45 20.61
N GLY A 344 8.21 18.22 21.64
CA GLY A 344 8.56 19.63 21.51
C GLY A 344 7.38 20.53 21.13
N ILE A 345 6.17 20.20 21.57
CA ILE A 345 4.92 20.94 21.26
C ILE A 345 4.35 21.61 22.52
N GLY A 346 3.47 22.60 22.33
CA GLY A 346 2.78 23.26 23.44
C GLY A 346 1.84 22.33 24.20
N HIS A 347 1.58 22.62 25.47
CA HIS A 347 0.61 21.91 26.30
C HIS A 347 -0.36 22.90 26.93
N ASP A 348 -1.64 22.77 26.59
CA ASP A 348 -2.74 23.56 27.13
C ASP A 348 -3.62 22.66 28.00
N VAL A 349 -4.21 23.23 29.06
CA VAL A 349 -5.23 22.56 29.86
C VAL A 349 -6.55 23.28 29.67
N ILE A 350 -7.55 22.58 29.11
CA ILE A 350 -8.87 23.14 28.84
C ILE A 350 -9.88 22.57 29.84
N MET A 351 -10.59 23.47 30.52
CA MET A 351 -11.63 23.12 31.48
C MET A 351 -13.01 23.09 30.79
N LEU A 352 -13.57 21.90 30.60
CA LEU A 352 -14.88 21.67 29.98
C LEU A 352 -15.90 21.12 30.99
N GLU A 353 -17.18 21.39 30.78
CA GLU A 353 -18.27 20.71 31.50
C GLU A 353 -18.49 19.32 30.89
N LYS A 354 -18.58 18.29 31.75
CA LYS A 354 -18.79 16.91 31.31
C LYS A 354 -20.24 16.48 31.52
N GLY A 355 -20.86 16.02 30.44
CA GLY A 355 -22.24 15.50 30.41
C GLY A 355 -22.28 14.00 30.64
N ARG A 356 -23.27 13.32 30.05
CA ARG A 356 -23.36 11.85 30.12
C ARG A 356 -22.51 11.23 29.01
N GLY A 357 -21.81 10.14 29.33
CA GLY A 357 -21.00 9.42 28.34
C GLY A 357 -19.87 10.26 27.75
N LYS A 358 -19.92 10.50 26.43
CA LYS A 358 -18.92 11.26 25.66
C LYS A 358 -19.34 12.73 25.39
N GLU A 359 -20.38 13.21 26.05
CA GLU A 359 -20.87 14.58 25.90
C GLU A 359 -20.02 15.57 26.69
N TRP A 360 -19.61 16.64 26.03
CA TRP A 360 -18.88 17.77 26.60
C TRP A 360 -19.46 19.09 26.10
N ARG A 361 -19.26 20.16 26.86
CA ARG A 361 -19.51 21.53 26.40
C ARG A 361 -18.55 22.48 27.09
N PHE A 362 -18.25 23.63 26.47
CA PHE A 362 -17.35 24.60 27.08
C PHE A 362 -17.95 25.27 28.32
N HIS A 363 -19.20 25.75 28.22
CA HIS A 363 -20.00 26.21 29.35
C HIS A 363 -21.50 26.16 28.99
N ARG A 364 -22.36 26.50 29.96
CA ARG A 364 -23.83 26.40 29.86
C ARG A 364 -24.52 27.02 28.64
N ALA A 365 -23.90 27.97 27.93
CA ALA A 365 -24.52 28.60 26.76
C ALA A 365 -24.31 27.79 25.47
N HIS A 366 -23.40 26.80 25.50
CA HIS A 366 -23.09 25.94 24.37
C HIS A 366 -23.82 24.60 24.50
N ASP A 367 -24.19 24.02 23.36
CA ASP A 367 -24.81 22.70 23.28
C ASP A 367 -23.83 21.59 23.63
N TRP A 368 -24.37 20.45 24.05
CA TRP A 368 -23.58 19.24 24.27
C TRP A 368 -23.07 18.67 22.94
N SER A 369 -21.77 18.39 22.86
CA SER A 369 -21.10 17.89 21.65
C SER A 369 -19.95 16.92 22.01
N SER A 370 -19.13 16.54 21.03
CA SER A 370 -17.91 15.78 21.31
C SER A 370 -16.87 16.66 22.02
N VAL A 371 -15.82 16.02 22.55
CA VAL A 371 -14.77 16.76 23.27
C VAL A 371 -14.00 17.73 22.36
N GLU A 372 -13.86 17.39 21.09
CA GLU A 372 -13.18 18.19 20.07
C GLU A 372 -13.99 19.44 19.72
N PHE A 373 -15.32 19.30 19.49
CA PHE A 373 -16.19 20.45 19.24
C PHE A 373 -16.29 21.36 20.47
N ALA A 374 -16.41 20.79 21.67
CA ALA A 374 -16.41 21.58 22.89
C ALA A 374 -15.06 22.30 23.15
N ALA A 375 -13.93 21.70 22.76
CA ALA A 375 -12.63 22.35 22.78
C ALA A 375 -12.51 23.44 21.70
N LEU A 376 -13.11 23.25 20.53
CA LEU A 376 -13.15 24.26 19.46
C LEU A 376 -13.86 25.54 19.93
N GLU A 377 -14.98 25.42 20.65
CA GLU A 377 -15.69 26.58 21.22
C GLU A 377 -14.81 27.41 22.19
N HIS A 378 -13.96 26.73 22.97
CA HIS A 378 -12.99 27.42 23.82
C HIS A 378 -11.99 28.29 23.03
N TYR A 379 -11.58 27.84 21.84
CA TYR A 379 -10.71 28.61 20.96
C TYR A 379 -11.49 29.71 20.20
N HIS A 380 -12.75 29.48 19.86
CA HIS A 380 -13.63 30.51 19.27
C HIS A 380 -13.78 31.73 20.19
N GLU A 381 -13.98 31.52 21.49
CA GLU A 381 -14.03 32.65 22.46
C GLU A 381 -12.71 33.43 22.58
N GLN A 382 -11.59 32.80 22.21
CA GLN A 382 -10.27 33.47 22.14
C GLN A 382 -10.03 34.16 20.79
N GLY A 383 -11.04 34.18 19.92
CA GLY A 383 -11.01 34.81 18.60
C GLY A 383 -10.28 34.00 17.54
N TRP A 384 -10.17 32.68 17.71
CA TRP A 384 -9.75 31.78 16.63
C TRP A 384 -10.94 31.38 15.77
N SER A 385 -10.73 31.22 14.47
CA SER A 385 -11.58 30.42 13.59
C SER A 385 -10.97 29.03 13.46
N GLY A 386 -11.75 28.02 13.08
CA GLY A 386 -11.23 26.66 13.07
C GLY A 386 -12.24 25.60 12.68
N ALA A 387 -11.77 24.36 12.53
CA ALA A 387 -12.62 23.20 12.34
C ALA A 387 -12.10 21.99 13.15
N ALA A 388 -13.04 21.23 13.71
CA ALA A 388 -12.79 19.91 14.31
C ALA A 388 -13.03 18.83 13.23
N SER A 389 -12.01 18.54 12.44
CA SER A 389 -12.12 17.64 11.28
C SER A 389 -10.90 16.77 11.05
N GLU A 390 -9.98 16.71 12.02
CA GLU A 390 -8.69 16.02 11.88
C GLU A 390 -8.00 16.44 10.57
N GLY A 391 -7.60 15.47 9.73
CA GLY A 391 -7.00 15.72 8.42
C GLY A 391 -7.98 16.13 7.33
N GLY A 392 -9.28 16.02 7.57
CA GLY A 392 -10.31 16.23 6.55
C GLY A 392 -10.22 17.61 5.90
N LEU A 393 -10.09 18.67 6.70
CA LEU A 393 -10.01 20.04 6.19
C LEU A 393 -8.77 20.27 5.31
N ILE A 394 -7.58 19.98 5.84
CA ILE A 394 -6.33 20.27 5.13
C ILE A 394 -6.15 19.38 3.90
N LEU A 395 -6.52 18.09 3.96
CA LEU A 395 -6.43 17.17 2.82
C LEU A 395 -7.42 17.58 1.71
N THR A 396 -8.62 18.02 2.09
CA THR A 396 -9.60 18.56 1.13
C THR A 396 -9.07 19.85 0.50
N LEU A 397 -8.44 20.73 1.28
CA LEU A 397 -7.84 21.95 0.76
C LEU A 397 -6.66 21.68 -0.19
N ILE A 398 -5.76 20.75 0.15
CA ILE A 398 -4.67 20.32 -0.73
C ILE A 398 -5.25 19.80 -2.06
N LYS A 399 -6.30 18.97 -2.00
CA LYS A 399 -6.98 18.47 -3.20
C LYS A 399 -7.54 19.60 -4.04
N ALA A 400 -8.29 20.53 -3.44
CA ALA A 400 -8.86 21.67 -4.14
C ALA A 400 -7.78 22.56 -4.79
N ALA A 401 -6.60 22.68 -4.18
CA ALA A 401 -5.48 23.46 -4.72
C ALA A 401 -4.66 22.72 -5.79
N SER A 402 -4.66 21.38 -5.78
CA SER A 402 -3.80 20.55 -6.63
C SER A 402 -4.20 20.52 -8.11
N PHE A 403 -5.38 21.05 -8.46
CA PHE A 403 -5.89 21.04 -9.83
C PHE A 403 -6.32 22.44 -10.26
N LYS A 404 -5.94 22.86 -11.46
CA LYS A 404 -6.49 24.08 -12.09
C LYS A 404 -8.01 23.98 -12.25
N SER A 405 -8.49 22.79 -12.62
CA SER A 405 -9.88 22.38 -12.67
C SER A 405 -9.91 20.91 -12.31
N LEU A 406 -10.62 20.55 -11.23
CA LEU A 406 -10.80 19.16 -10.81
C LEU A 406 -11.80 18.47 -11.75
N ASP A 407 -11.47 17.28 -12.23
CA ASP A 407 -12.44 16.46 -12.95
C ASP A 407 -13.48 15.88 -11.96
N PRO A 408 -14.80 15.95 -12.24
CA PRO A 408 -15.83 15.33 -11.41
C PRO A 408 -15.61 13.84 -11.10
N CYS A 409 -14.95 13.07 -11.97
CA CYS A 409 -14.63 11.67 -11.68
C CYS A 409 -13.73 11.51 -10.44
N HIS A 410 -12.98 12.55 -10.08
CA HIS A 410 -12.11 12.59 -8.91
C HIS A 410 -12.75 13.26 -7.70
N ALA A 411 -14.03 13.65 -7.73
CA ALA A 411 -14.70 14.33 -6.61
C ALA A 411 -14.56 13.55 -5.29
N ASP A 412 -14.67 12.22 -5.35
CA ASP A 412 -14.58 11.32 -4.19
C ASP A 412 -13.23 10.58 -4.09
N THR A 413 -12.30 10.81 -5.02
CA THR A 413 -10.97 10.20 -4.92
C THR A 413 -10.16 10.86 -3.81
N PHE A 414 -9.64 10.07 -2.87
CA PHE A 414 -8.76 10.55 -1.82
C PHE A 414 -7.49 11.21 -2.38
N VAL A 415 -7.07 12.33 -1.79
CA VAL A 415 -5.91 13.09 -2.27
C VAL A 415 -4.62 12.28 -2.17
N GLU A 416 -4.49 11.44 -1.14
CA GLU A 416 -3.34 10.54 -0.99
C GLU A 416 -3.21 9.55 -2.14
N ALA A 417 -4.32 9.07 -2.72
CA ALA A 417 -4.31 8.12 -3.82
C ALA A 417 -3.82 8.80 -5.10
N LEU A 418 -4.25 10.04 -5.33
CA LEU A 418 -3.80 10.88 -6.45
C LEU A 418 -2.30 11.17 -6.35
N TYR A 419 -1.81 11.57 -5.17
CA TYR A 419 -0.38 11.81 -4.96
C TYR A 419 0.46 10.52 -4.99
N ALA A 420 -0.08 9.39 -4.54
CA ALA A 420 0.60 8.10 -4.58
C ALA A 420 0.56 7.41 -5.96
N GLN A 421 -0.15 8.00 -6.94
CA GLN A 421 -0.44 7.39 -8.24
C GLN A 421 -1.09 6.00 -8.12
N ASN A 422 -1.86 5.81 -7.05
CA ASN A 422 -2.62 4.59 -6.79
C ASN A 422 -4.05 4.77 -7.31
N VAL A 423 -4.16 4.83 -8.63
CA VAL A 423 -5.38 5.06 -9.39
C VAL A 423 -5.54 3.99 -10.45
N ALA A 424 -6.78 3.70 -10.84
CA ALA A 424 -7.10 2.57 -11.70
C ALA A 424 -6.66 2.76 -13.16
N PHE A 425 -6.59 4.00 -13.65
CA PHE A 425 -6.29 4.31 -15.04
C PHE A 425 -5.09 5.23 -15.19
N ASP A 426 -4.33 5.07 -16.28
CA ASP A 426 -3.10 5.84 -16.50
C ASP A 426 -3.34 7.33 -16.73
N GLN A 427 -4.48 7.71 -17.32
CA GLN A 427 -4.85 9.12 -17.48
C GLN A 427 -5.07 9.86 -16.14
N ASP A 428 -5.28 9.12 -15.06
CA ASP A 428 -5.48 9.66 -13.71
C ASP A 428 -4.15 9.76 -12.93
N ARG A 429 -3.03 9.34 -13.54
CA ARG A 429 -1.69 9.41 -12.92
C ARG A 429 -1.08 10.79 -13.14
N PHE A 430 -1.30 11.67 -12.16
CA PHE A 430 -0.72 13.00 -12.16
C PHE A 430 0.74 12.99 -11.65
N SER A 431 1.57 13.88 -12.21
CA SER A 431 2.91 14.11 -11.66
C SER A 431 2.81 14.81 -10.31
N LYS A 432 3.53 14.31 -9.31
CA LYS A 432 3.62 14.93 -7.97
C LYS A 432 4.11 16.37 -8.05
N SER A 433 5.10 16.65 -8.91
CA SER A 433 5.63 18.01 -9.10
C SER A 433 4.58 18.96 -9.64
N ASP A 434 3.71 18.47 -10.52
CA ASP A 434 2.70 19.30 -11.18
C ASP A 434 1.53 19.60 -10.25
N LEU A 435 1.14 18.63 -9.42
CA LEU A 435 0.15 18.83 -8.35
C LEU A 435 0.66 19.91 -7.37
N VAL A 436 1.89 19.76 -6.86
CA VAL A 436 2.49 20.75 -5.94
C VAL A 436 2.66 22.12 -6.61
N ALA A 437 3.07 22.17 -7.88
CA ALA A 437 3.16 23.41 -8.63
C ALA A 437 1.78 24.08 -8.84
N SER A 438 0.72 23.30 -9.01
CA SER A 438 -0.65 23.82 -9.02
C SER A 438 -1.03 24.42 -7.67
N VAL A 439 -0.68 23.75 -6.56
CA VAL A 439 -0.94 24.28 -5.21
C VAL A 439 -0.27 25.65 -5.03
N SER A 440 1.00 25.78 -5.40
CA SER A 440 1.76 27.05 -5.26
C SER A 440 1.20 28.23 -6.06
N ARG A 441 0.41 27.95 -7.11
CA ARG A 441 -0.24 28.97 -7.95
C ARG A 441 -1.74 29.04 -7.74
N SER A 442 -2.26 28.32 -6.75
CA SER A 442 -3.70 28.24 -6.52
C SER A 442 -4.26 29.60 -6.12
N THR A 443 -5.49 29.86 -6.54
CA THR A 443 -6.20 31.10 -6.24
C THR A 443 -7.48 30.79 -5.50
N ARG A 444 -8.01 31.78 -4.77
CA ARG A 444 -9.29 31.63 -4.07
C ARG A 444 -10.42 31.14 -4.99
N SER A 445 -10.51 31.71 -6.20
CA SER A 445 -11.52 31.31 -7.19
C SER A 445 -11.35 29.86 -7.67
N GLN A 446 -10.12 29.37 -7.79
CA GLN A 446 -9.83 27.97 -8.11
C GLN A 446 -10.29 27.04 -6.97
N ILE A 447 -9.99 27.38 -5.72
CA ILE A 447 -10.43 26.60 -4.55
C ILE A 447 -11.96 26.52 -4.51
N GLU A 448 -12.66 27.64 -4.71
CA GLU A 448 -14.12 27.66 -4.75
C GLU A 448 -14.71 26.83 -5.89
N ALA A 449 -14.11 26.88 -7.09
CA ALA A 449 -14.55 26.08 -8.23
C ALA A 449 -14.41 24.58 -7.96
N ASN A 450 -13.25 24.15 -7.45
CA ASN A 450 -13.01 22.75 -7.15
C ASN A 450 -13.78 22.26 -5.92
N TRP A 451 -14.00 23.12 -4.92
CA TRP A 451 -14.85 22.82 -3.78
C TRP A 451 -16.28 22.46 -4.21
N ARG A 452 -16.87 23.20 -5.17
CA ARG A 452 -18.21 22.88 -5.70
C ARG A 452 -18.28 21.47 -6.29
N ILE A 453 -17.18 20.97 -6.84
CA ILE A 453 -17.10 19.61 -7.39
C ILE A 453 -16.96 18.59 -6.27
N ILE A 454 -16.04 18.82 -5.32
CA ILE A 454 -15.78 17.91 -4.19
C ILE A 454 -17.01 17.75 -3.29
N SER A 455 -17.75 18.84 -3.07
CA SER A 455 -18.87 18.88 -2.12
C SER A 455 -20.22 18.45 -2.71
N ALA A 456 -20.32 18.35 -4.04
CA ALA A 456 -21.57 18.00 -4.73
C ALA A 456 -22.00 16.55 -4.53
N THR A 457 -21.09 15.67 -4.12
CA THR A 457 -21.36 14.23 -3.97
C THR A 457 -22.05 13.88 -2.64
N ALA A 458 -22.05 14.80 -1.65
CA ALA A 458 -22.70 14.62 -0.36
C ALA A 458 -23.27 15.94 0.21
N ASP A 459 -24.30 16.48 -0.44
CA ASP A 459 -25.14 17.59 0.05
C ASP A 459 -24.36 18.82 0.59
N ASN A 460 -23.35 19.27 -0.17
CA ASN A 460 -22.44 20.39 0.14
C ASN A 460 -21.32 20.07 1.15
N THR A 461 -20.99 18.80 1.35
CA THR A 461 -19.80 18.35 2.07
C THR A 461 -19.03 17.31 1.26
N PRO A 462 -17.72 17.09 1.50
CA PRO A 462 -17.02 15.96 0.92
C PRO A 462 -17.58 14.64 1.46
N ALA A 463 -17.78 13.65 0.60
CA ALA A 463 -18.42 12.37 0.96
C ALA A 463 -17.79 11.65 2.17
N PHE A 464 -16.47 11.79 2.36
CA PHE A 464 -15.73 11.13 3.45
C PHE A 464 -15.37 12.06 4.61
N TYR A 465 -15.67 13.36 4.52
CA TYR A 465 -15.35 14.36 5.56
C TYR A 465 -16.55 15.27 5.83
N PRO A 466 -17.65 14.76 6.41
CA PRO A 466 -18.92 15.49 6.54
C PRO A 466 -18.86 16.70 7.48
N THR A 467 -17.81 16.82 8.31
CA THR A 467 -17.60 17.98 9.19
C THR A 467 -16.83 19.12 8.53
N VAL A 468 -16.35 18.93 7.29
CA VAL A 468 -15.66 19.97 6.53
C VAL A 468 -16.70 20.82 5.80
N LEU A 469 -16.71 22.11 6.11
CA LEU A 469 -17.62 23.10 5.53
C LEU A 469 -16.87 24.07 4.61
N ALA A 470 -17.59 24.67 3.67
CA ALA A 470 -17.04 25.60 2.70
C ALA A 470 -16.28 26.75 3.39
N GLU A 471 -16.88 27.34 4.42
CA GLU A 471 -16.28 28.44 5.19
C GLU A 471 -14.95 28.05 5.87
N HIS A 472 -14.78 26.77 6.26
CA HIS A 472 -13.53 26.29 6.84
C HIS A 472 -12.43 26.15 5.79
N VAL A 473 -12.75 25.57 4.62
CA VAL A 473 -11.79 25.41 3.51
C VAL A 473 -11.29 26.77 3.03
N PHE A 474 -12.22 27.68 2.91
CA PHE A 474 -12.02 29.05 2.49
C PHE A 474 -11.23 29.87 3.53
N GLY A 475 -11.69 29.87 4.78
CA GLY A 475 -11.02 30.59 5.86
C GLY A 475 -9.58 30.10 6.05
N LEU A 476 -9.35 28.78 6.01
CA LEU A 476 -8.00 28.24 6.10
C LEU A 476 -7.15 28.65 4.91
N PHE A 477 -7.67 28.61 3.67
CA PHE A 477 -6.90 29.02 2.49
C PHE A 477 -6.49 30.50 2.56
N ASP A 478 -7.40 31.37 2.98
CA ASP A 478 -7.13 32.81 3.12
C ASP A 478 -6.06 33.08 4.18
N ALA A 479 -6.05 32.29 5.26
CA ALA A 479 -5.08 32.42 6.35
C ALA A 479 -3.71 31.82 6.00
N ILE A 480 -3.68 30.62 5.40
CA ILE A 480 -2.43 29.89 5.13
C ILE A 480 -1.73 30.36 3.86
N GLY A 481 -2.49 30.76 2.83
CA GLY A 481 -1.97 31.14 1.53
C GLY A 481 -1.42 29.97 0.69
N ALA A 482 -1.20 30.22 -0.60
CA ALA A 482 -0.77 29.21 -1.57
C ALA A 482 0.65 28.69 -1.30
N ASP A 483 1.58 29.56 -0.90
CA ASP A 483 2.98 29.21 -0.71
C ASP A 483 3.17 28.23 0.45
N ARG A 484 2.60 28.53 1.62
CA ARG A 484 2.69 27.65 2.80
C ARG A 484 1.89 26.37 2.61
N LEU A 485 0.75 26.42 1.90
CA LEU A 485 0.04 25.21 1.51
C LEU A 485 0.87 24.33 0.57
N ALA A 486 1.66 24.92 -0.34
CA ALA A 486 2.53 24.19 -1.24
C ALA A 486 3.70 23.51 -0.49
N GLU A 487 4.23 24.13 0.57
CA GLU A 487 5.21 23.48 1.44
C GLU A 487 4.64 22.23 2.11
N ILE A 488 3.41 22.32 2.65
CA ILE A 488 2.68 21.15 3.19
C ILE A 488 2.52 20.08 2.11
N ALA A 489 2.04 20.47 0.92
CA ALA A 489 1.81 19.54 -0.18
C ALA A 489 3.11 18.87 -0.66
N GLY A 490 4.23 19.59 -0.65
CA GLY A 490 5.55 19.09 -1.01
C GLY A 490 6.02 17.98 -0.05
N VAL A 491 5.89 18.19 1.26
CA VAL A 491 6.20 17.16 2.26
C VAL A 491 5.22 15.99 2.13
N PHE A 492 3.93 16.27 2.01
CA PHE A 492 2.89 15.25 1.82
C PHE A 492 3.15 14.35 0.60
N ALA A 493 3.61 14.91 -0.51
CA ALA A 493 3.92 14.18 -1.73
C ALA A 493 5.01 13.11 -1.58
N SER A 494 5.89 13.26 -0.58
CA SER A 494 6.97 12.30 -0.31
C SER A 494 6.45 10.98 0.26
N ALA A 495 5.38 11.02 1.06
CA ALA A 495 4.80 9.84 1.70
C ALA A 495 3.26 10.00 1.93
N PRO A 496 2.44 10.03 0.86
CA PRO A 496 1.03 10.41 0.96
C PRO A 496 0.22 9.49 1.87
N TYR A 497 0.46 8.17 1.80
CA TYR A 497 -0.25 7.21 2.65
C TYR A 497 0.15 7.24 4.13
N ASP A 498 1.40 7.64 4.42
CA ASP A 498 1.89 7.76 5.80
C ASP A 498 1.43 9.05 6.47
N LEU A 499 1.21 10.11 5.67
CA LEU A 499 0.90 11.47 6.08
C LEU A 499 -0.58 11.85 5.90
N ARG A 500 -1.42 10.93 5.38
CA ARG A 500 -2.89 11.13 5.32
C ARG A 500 -3.58 11.04 6.68
N SER A 501 -2.90 10.51 7.69
CA SER A 501 -3.49 10.21 9.00
C SER A 501 -2.63 10.77 10.13
N GLY A 502 -3.26 11.07 11.27
CA GLY A 502 -2.59 11.66 12.42
C GLY A 502 -2.52 13.19 12.39
N TRP A 503 -3.32 13.84 11.55
CA TRP A 503 -3.52 15.29 11.63
C TRP A 503 -4.19 15.64 12.97
N PRO A 504 -3.78 16.70 13.67
CA PRO A 504 -4.40 17.09 14.92
C PRO A 504 -5.90 17.37 14.77
N ASP A 505 -6.68 17.09 15.82
CA ASP A 505 -8.15 17.16 15.79
C ASP A 505 -8.67 18.52 15.33
N LEU A 506 -8.02 19.60 15.77
CA LEU A 506 -8.35 20.97 15.42
C LEU A 506 -7.31 21.58 14.49
N THR A 507 -7.80 22.22 13.42
CA THR A 507 -7.03 23.17 12.62
C THR A 507 -7.62 24.55 12.84
N LEU A 508 -6.81 25.48 13.38
CA LEU A 508 -7.22 26.80 13.82
C LEU A 508 -6.46 27.88 13.05
N TRP A 509 -7.11 29.02 12.80
CA TRP A 509 -6.48 30.20 12.22
C TRP A 509 -6.98 31.51 12.84
N LYS A 510 -6.10 32.52 12.89
CA LYS A 510 -6.39 33.88 13.36
C LYS A 510 -5.52 34.89 12.61
N GLY A 511 -6.10 35.58 11.63
CA GLY A 511 -5.30 36.29 10.63
C GLY A 511 -4.44 35.29 9.84
N GLU A 512 -3.14 35.55 9.71
CA GLU A 512 -2.19 34.64 9.05
C GLU A 512 -1.60 33.57 10.01
N ALA A 513 -1.95 33.61 11.30
CA ALA A 513 -1.47 32.61 12.26
C ALA A 513 -2.26 31.31 12.11
N ILE A 514 -1.56 30.19 11.93
CA ILE A 514 -2.11 28.83 11.86
C ILE A 514 -1.66 28.03 13.06
N ARG A 515 -2.61 27.36 13.73
CA ARG A 515 -2.33 26.48 14.88
C ARG A 515 -3.04 25.13 14.71
N PHE A 516 -2.32 24.06 15.00
CA PHE A 516 -2.88 22.71 15.03
C PHE A 516 -2.94 22.21 16.47
N VAL A 517 -4.09 21.68 16.90
CA VAL A 517 -4.29 21.25 18.29
C VAL A 517 -4.83 19.83 18.34
N GLU A 518 -4.11 18.96 19.04
CA GLU A 518 -4.54 17.60 19.36
C GLU A 518 -5.26 17.61 20.72
N VAL A 519 -6.52 17.23 20.75
CA VAL A 519 -7.38 17.23 21.92
C VAL A 519 -7.33 15.86 22.60
N LYS A 520 -7.03 15.82 23.89
CA LYS A 520 -6.96 14.57 24.67
C LYS A 520 -7.86 14.63 25.89
N ALA A 521 -8.86 13.75 25.93
CA ALA A 521 -9.62 13.48 27.14
C ALA A 521 -8.77 12.67 28.15
N PRO A 522 -9.15 12.61 29.44
CA PRO A 522 -8.31 11.99 30.48
C PRO A 522 -7.90 10.52 30.26
N SER A 523 -8.70 9.77 29.49
CA SER A 523 -8.44 8.36 29.16
C SER A 523 -7.55 8.16 27.93
N ASP A 524 -7.27 9.21 27.17
CA ASP A 524 -6.71 9.06 25.83
C ASP A 524 -5.19 8.87 25.82
N SER A 525 -4.68 8.54 24.64
CA SER A 525 -3.25 8.37 24.40
C SER A 525 -2.87 8.92 23.04
N PHE A 526 -1.62 9.36 22.91
CA PHE A 526 -1.07 9.79 21.64
C PHE A 526 -0.91 8.62 20.67
N HIS A 527 -1.47 8.74 19.47
CA HIS A 527 -1.34 7.73 18.44
C HIS A 527 0.00 7.90 17.67
N ALA A 528 0.56 6.79 17.16
CA ALA A 528 1.85 6.83 16.45
C ALA A 528 1.80 7.66 15.16
N SER A 529 0.65 7.69 14.48
CA SER A 529 0.42 8.56 13.31
C SER A 529 0.50 10.04 13.65
N GLN A 530 -0.04 10.45 14.81
CA GLN A 530 0.00 11.83 15.29
C GLN A 530 1.45 12.28 15.53
N ALA A 531 2.23 11.46 16.24
CA ALA A 531 3.63 11.77 16.53
C ALA A 531 4.46 11.90 15.25
N ARG A 532 4.22 11.01 14.28
CA ARG A 532 4.88 11.05 12.98
C ARG A 532 4.52 12.30 12.19
N LEU A 533 3.24 12.63 12.07
CA LEU A 533 2.80 13.78 11.30
C LEU A 533 3.35 15.10 11.89
N ILE A 534 3.30 15.24 13.21
CA ILE A 534 3.83 16.42 13.89
C ILE A 534 5.34 16.57 13.66
N SER A 535 6.11 15.49 13.88
CA SER A 535 7.57 15.53 13.80
C SER A 535 8.12 15.60 12.37
N LYS A 536 7.38 15.09 11.37
CA LYS A 536 7.84 15.05 9.97
C LYS A 536 7.31 16.18 9.11
N LEU A 537 6.14 16.75 9.44
CA LEU A 537 5.49 17.76 8.63
C LEU A 537 5.31 19.07 9.40
N LEU A 538 4.56 19.07 10.50
CA LEU A 538 4.14 20.32 11.13
C LEU A 538 5.30 21.11 11.77
N GLN A 539 6.12 20.45 12.59
CA GLN A 539 7.25 21.11 13.24
C GLN A 539 8.38 21.52 12.30
N PRO A 540 8.83 20.67 11.34
CA PRO A 540 9.87 21.10 10.39
C PRO A 540 9.44 22.29 9.54
N LEU A 541 8.15 22.41 9.24
CA LEU A 541 7.60 23.58 8.54
C LEU A 541 7.35 24.78 9.47
N GLY A 542 7.57 24.65 10.78
CA GLY A 542 7.47 25.74 11.75
C GLY A 542 6.04 26.12 12.14
N PHE A 543 5.07 25.21 12.02
CA PHE A 543 3.70 25.47 12.48
C PHE A 543 3.60 25.43 14.02
N ASP A 544 2.70 26.24 14.57
CA ASP A 544 2.32 26.14 15.98
C ASP A 544 1.49 24.87 16.20
N VAL A 545 1.97 23.99 17.09
CA VAL A 545 1.32 22.73 17.42
C VAL A 545 1.17 22.62 18.93
N GLY A 546 -0.03 22.27 19.38
CA GLY A 546 -0.34 22.07 20.79
C GLY A 546 -1.05 20.76 21.09
N LEU A 547 -0.92 20.30 22.34
CA LEU A 547 -1.76 19.27 22.94
C LEU A 547 -2.69 19.94 23.94
N ALA A 548 -4.01 19.85 23.71
CA ALA A 548 -5.04 20.31 24.62
C ALA A 548 -5.51 19.16 25.53
N GLU A 549 -5.06 19.15 26.78
CA GLU A 549 -5.55 18.23 27.81
C GLU A 549 -6.90 18.74 28.34
N VAL A 550 -7.96 17.96 28.11
CA VAL A 550 -9.29 18.28 28.62
C VAL A 550 -9.47 17.75 30.03
N ARG A 551 -9.85 18.64 30.95
CA ARG A 551 -10.25 18.31 32.32
C ARG A 551 -11.69 18.72 32.57
N ALA A 552 -12.41 17.87 33.29
CA ALA A 552 -13.77 18.19 33.72
C ALA A 552 -13.73 19.30 34.78
N ARG A 553 -14.56 20.33 34.62
CA ARG A 553 -14.87 21.28 35.68
C ARG A 553 -15.55 20.51 36.81
N SER A 554 -14.93 20.48 37.99
CA SER A 554 -15.61 20.05 39.21
C SER A 554 -16.77 21.00 39.47
N GLU A 555 -17.99 20.47 39.62
CA GLU A 555 -19.11 21.26 40.11
C GLU A 555 -18.69 21.91 41.41
N SER A 556 -18.66 23.25 41.45
CA SER A 556 -18.63 23.93 42.72
C SER A 556 -19.92 23.55 43.44
N THR A 557 -19.83 22.67 44.43
CA THR A 557 -20.82 22.57 45.50
C THR A 557 -20.81 23.91 46.23
N GLY A 558 -21.49 24.91 45.66
CA GLY A 558 -21.77 26.20 46.25
C GLY A 558 -23.21 26.19 46.77
N ALA A 559 -23.32 26.43 48.07
CA ALA A 559 -24.52 26.43 48.89
C ALA A 559 -25.65 27.34 48.40
#